data_AF-A0A2R6MKP9-F1
#
_entry.id   AF-A0A2R6MKP9-F1
#
_cell.length_a   1.000
_cell.length_b   1.000
_cell.length_c   1.000
_cell.angle_alpha   90.00
_cell.angle_beta   90.00
_cell.angle_gamma   90.00
#
_symmetry.space_group_name_H-M   'P 1'
#
loop_
_entity.id
_entity.type
_entity.pdbx_description
1 polymer ?
#
loop_
_entity_poly.entity_id
_entity_poly.type
_entity_poly.pdbx_seq_one_letter_code
_entity_poly.pdbx_strand_id
1 'polypeptide(L)'
;MSDEPRSGGFDILDDATTDGVGVPKTNGAGVPDFAAARDHVRDELVRFARALRRAGMDVPANAATTAARALVVVGFDDRERARTALRACLVTDRADRATFDDLFAEFWRRLTAGLDPGGPAERA
;
A
#
# COMPACT_ATOMS: atom_id res chain seq x y z
N MET A 1 43.04 -25.57 37.27
CA MET A 1 42.84 -24.43 38.20
C MET A 1 43.36 -23.20 37.47
N SER A 2 42.55 -22.39 36.80
CA SER A 2 41.25 -21.91 37.23
C SER A 2 40.16 -22.09 36.18
N ASP A 3 39.01 -22.47 36.70
CA ASP A 3 37.69 -22.49 36.09
C ASP A 3 37.10 -21.09 36.32
N GLU A 4 36.61 -20.41 35.28
CA GLU A 4 35.50 -19.45 35.45
C GLU A 4 34.71 -19.30 34.12
N PRO A 5 33.39 -19.49 34.14
CA PRO A 5 32.53 -19.46 32.96
C PRO A 5 31.98 -18.05 32.69
N ARG A 6 31.93 -17.63 31.42
CA ARG A 6 31.06 -16.51 31.00
C ARG A 6 29.85 -17.04 30.24
N SER A 7 28.83 -17.40 31.01
CA SER A 7 27.43 -17.29 30.58
C SER A 7 27.07 -15.81 30.50
N GLY A 8 26.76 -15.32 29.30
CA GLY A 8 26.16 -14.00 29.07
C GLY A 8 24.83 -14.20 28.38
N GLY A 9 23.77 -14.28 29.18
CA GLY A 9 22.41 -14.55 28.78
C GLY A 9 21.85 -13.55 27.76
N PHE A 10 20.97 -14.10 26.94
CA PHE A 10 20.05 -13.42 26.05
C PHE A 10 18.95 -12.76 26.90
N ASP A 11 19.07 -11.46 27.15
CA ASP A 11 17.95 -10.65 27.66
C ASP A 11 17.23 -10.03 26.46
N ILE A 12 16.20 -10.75 26.00
CA ILE A 12 15.05 -10.13 25.33
C ILE A 12 14.40 -9.23 26.36
N LEU A 13 14.49 -7.93 26.15
CA LEU A 13 13.51 -7.00 26.66
C LEU A 13 12.53 -6.71 25.52
N ASP A 14 11.43 -7.45 25.61
CA ASP A 14 10.12 -7.09 25.11
C ASP A 14 9.67 -5.84 25.88
N ASP A 15 9.54 -4.70 25.20
CA ASP A 15 8.69 -3.61 25.68
C ASP A 15 7.81 -3.14 24.53
N ALA A 16 6.66 -3.81 24.44
CA ALA A 16 5.51 -3.34 23.71
C ALA A 16 4.89 -2.15 24.47
N THR A 17 5.38 -0.95 24.19
CA THR A 17 4.61 0.29 24.42
C THR A 17 4.07 0.78 23.08
N THR A 18 2.97 0.17 22.63
CA THR A 18 2.05 0.83 21.69
C THR A 18 1.19 1.80 22.48
N ASP A 19 1.68 3.02 22.67
CA ASP A 19 0.84 4.16 23.00
C ASP A 19 0.85 5.15 21.83
N GLY A 20 -0.37 5.44 21.37
CA GLY A 20 -0.63 6.09 20.11
C GLY A 20 -0.26 7.56 20.09
N VAL A 21 0.58 7.94 19.14
CA VAL A 21 0.46 9.14 18.32
C VAL A 21 1.07 8.79 16.97
N GLY A 22 0.29 8.88 15.89
CA GLY A 22 0.79 8.63 14.53
C GLY A 22 1.75 9.74 14.11
N VAL A 23 3.05 9.52 14.31
CA VAL A 23 4.11 10.33 13.68
C VAL A 23 4.47 9.69 12.34
N PRO A 24 4.43 10.41 11.21
CA PRO A 24 4.94 9.88 9.95
C PRO A 24 6.43 9.58 10.14
N LYS A 25 6.83 8.33 9.90
CA LYS A 25 8.25 7.94 9.97
C LYS A 25 9.01 8.68 8.88
N THR A 26 9.66 9.78 9.27
CA THR A 26 10.73 10.36 8.47
C THR A 26 11.98 9.53 8.73
N ASN A 27 12.66 9.09 7.67
CA ASN A 27 14.06 8.74 7.84
C ASN A 27 14.78 9.97 8.40
N GLY A 28 15.82 9.80 9.21
CA GLY A 28 16.50 10.89 9.97
C GLY A 28 17.12 12.04 9.14
N ALA A 29 16.86 12.08 7.83
CA ALA A 29 17.04 13.23 6.95
C ALA A 29 15.69 13.45 6.29
N GLY A 30 15.12 14.67 6.33
CA GLY A 30 13.76 15.05 5.86
C GLY A 30 13.40 14.75 4.39
N VAL A 31 13.57 13.50 3.99
CA VAL A 31 13.27 12.89 2.71
C VAL A 31 11.96 12.12 2.91
N PRO A 32 10.95 12.34 2.06
CA PRO A 32 9.73 11.55 2.09
C PRO A 32 10.03 10.05 2.08
N ASP A 33 9.27 9.27 2.85
CA ASP A 33 9.43 7.81 2.87
C ASP A 33 8.79 7.19 1.61
N PHE A 34 9.49 7.35 0.49
CA PHE A 34 9.11 6.77 -0.79
C PHE A 34 9.08 5.24 -0.76
N ALA A 35 9.85 4.61 0.12
CA ALA A 35 9.87 3.16 0.28
C ALA A 35 8.56 2.69 0.91
N ALA A 36 8.12 3.31 2.01
CA ALA A 36 6.82 3.01 2.62
C ALA A 36 5.67 3.32 1.67
N ALA A 37 5.70 4.45 0.95
CA ALA A 37 4.66 4.79 -0.03
C ALA A 37 4.57 3.74 -1.15
N ARG A 38 5.71 3.29 -1.68
CA ARG A 38 5.77 2.23 -2.70
C ARG A 38 5.23 0.91 -2.15
N ASP A 39 5.62 0.53 -0.94
CA ASP A 39 5.22 -0.74 -0.34
C ASP A 39 3.71 -0.73 -0.04
N HIS A 40 3.16 0.40 0.44
CA HIS A 40 1.72 0.61 0.59
C HIS A 40 0.95 0.46 -0.74
N VAL A 41 1.39 1.14 -1.81
CA VAL A 41 0.77 1.03 -3.14
C VAL A 41 0.76 -0.42 -3.63
N ARG A 42 1.88 -1.12 -3.46
CA ARG A 42 2.00 -2.53 -3.85
C ARG A 42 1.02 -3.41 -3.08
N ASP A 43 0.94 -3.25 -1.76
CA ASP A 43 0.07 -4.05 -0.91
C ASP A 43 -1.41 -3.81 -1.22
N GLU A 44 -1.78 -2.56 -1.44
CA GLU A 44 -3.14 -2.19 -1.86
C GLU A 44 -3.52 -2.76 -3.23
N LEU A 45 -2.59 -2.75 -4.20
CA LEU A 45 -2.81 -3.38 -5.51
C LEU A 45 -2.97 -4.90 -5.41
N VAL A 46 -2.14 -5.58 -4.61
CA VAL A 46 -2.25 -7.03 -4.39
C VAL A 46 -3.58 -7.36 -3.71
N ARG A 47 -3.98 -6.57 -2.71
CA ARG A 47 -5.26 -6.71 -2.02
C ARG A 47 -6.43 -6.51 -2.98
N PHE A 48 -6.37 -5.50 -3.84
CA PHE A 48 -7.39 -5.23 -4.84
C PHE A 48 -7.50 -6.36 -5.86
N ALA A 49 -6.38 -6.81 -6.45
CA ALA A 49 -6.37 -7.95 -7.37
C ALA A 49 -6.93 -9.24 -6.73
N ARG A 50 -6.71 -9.45 -5.44
CA ARG A 50 -7.32 -10.57 -4.69
C ARG A 50 -8.83 -10.37 -4.48
N ALA A 51 -9.29 -9.15 -4.20
CA ALA A 51 -10.71 -8.84 -4.05
C ALA A 51 -11.47 -9.10 -5.36
N LEU A 52 -10.94 -8.63 -6.49
CA LEU A 52 -11.52 -8.85 -7.82
C LEU A 52 -11.64 -10.35 -8.15
N ARG A 53 -10.59 -11.14 -7.89
CA ARG A 53 -10.65 -12.61 -8.10
C ARG A 53 -11.68 -13.29 -7.20
N ARG A 54 -11.83 -12.85 -5.95
CA ARG A 54 -12.88 -13.37 -5.05
C ARG A 54 -14.28 -12.99 -5.50
N ALA A 55 -14.43 -11.88 -6.21
CA ALA A 55 -15.68 -11.47 -6.83
C ALA A 55 -15.98 -12.19 -8.15
N GLY A 56 -15.13 -13.13 -8.59
CA GLY A 56 -15.35 -13.97 -9.76
C GLY A 56 -14.74 -13.43 -11.07
N MET A 57 -14.03 -12.30 -11.03
CA MET A 57 -13.38 -11.73 -12.22
C MET A 57 -12.12 -12.53 -12.60
N ASP A 58 -11.89 -12.69 -13.90
CA ASP A 58 -10.65 -13.26 -14.43
C ASP A 58 -9.54 -12.21 -14.49
N VAL A 59 -8.77 -12.10 -13.40
CA VAL A 59 -7.69 -11.11 -13.26
C VAL A 59 -6.33 -11.73 -13.63
N PRO A 60 -5.62 -11.21 -14.65
CA PRO A 60 -4.34 -11.75 -15.09
C PRO A 60 -3.29 -11.88 -13.96
N ALA A 61 -2.37 -12.83 -14.09
CA ALA A 61 -1.32 -13.04 -13.07
C ALA A 61 -0.38 -11.83 -12.93
N ASN A 62 -0.07 -11.16 -14.06
CA ASN A 62 0.77 -9.95 -14.11
C ASN A 62 -0.01 -8.65 -13.84
N ALA A 63 -1.31 -8.73 -13.55
CA ALA A 63 -2.20 -7.58 -13.51
C ALA A 63 -1.78 -6.53 -12.47
N ALA A 64 -1.30 -6.96 -11.30
CA ALA A 64 -0.81 -6.06 -10.26
C ALA A 64 0.42 -5.25 -10.71
N THR A 65 1.37 -5.88 -11.41
CA THR A 65 2.57 -5.20 -11.93
C THR A 65 2.21 -4.23 -13.06
N THR A 66 1.32 -4.63 -13.97
CA THR A 66 0.84 -3.77 -15.05
C THR A 66 0.07 -2.57 -14.50
N ALA A 67 -0.80 -2.80 -13.51
CA ALA A 67 -1.52 -1.76 -12.79
C ALA A 67 -0.58 -0.77 -12.08
N ALA A 68 0.46 -1.27 -11.41
CA ALA A 68 1.46 -0.42 -10.77
C ALA A 68 2.16 0.50 -11.79
N ARG A 69 2.58 -0.04 -12.93
CA ARG A 69 3.20 0.75 -14.01
C ARG A 69 2.23 1.80 -14.56
N ALA A 70 0.95 1.44 -14.73
CA ALA A 70 -0.06 2.36 -15.20
C ALA A 70 -0.27 3.53 -14.21
N LEU A 71 -0.31 3.25 -12.91
CA LEU A 71 -0.42 4.27 -11.85
C LEU A 71 0.78 5.23 -11.83
N VAL A 72 1.99 4.73 -12.06
CA VAL A 72 3.19 5.59 -12.19
C VAL A 72 3.05 6.57 -13.35
N VAL A 73 2.43 6.16 -14.46
CA VAL A 73 2.25 7.02 -15.65
C VAL A 73 1.14 8.04 -15.46
N VAL A 74 0.01 7.65 -14.87
CA VAL A 74 -1.17 8.53 -14.75
C VAL A 74 -1.18 9.40 -13.49
N GLY A 75 -0.39 9.03 -12.48
CA GLY A 75 -0.35 9.71 -11.18
C GLY A 75 -1.57 9.43 -10.30
N PHE A 76 -1.63 10.12 -9.16
CA PHE A 76 -2.69 9.98 -8.15
C PHE A 76 -3.59 11.22 -8.03
N ASP A 77 -3.33 12.27 -8.80
CA ASP A 77 -4.06 13.55 -8.71
C ASP A 77 -5.48 13.48 -9.28
N ASP A 78 -5.73 12.53 -10.19
CA ASP A 78 -7.00 12.36 -10.88
C ASP A 78 -7.48 10.92 -10.72
N ARG A 79 -8.44 10.75 -9.80
CA ARG A 79 -9.09 9.46 -9.51
C ARG A 79 -9.68 8.82 -10.76
N GLU A 80 -10.27 9.60 -11.65
CA GLU A 80 -10.97 9.06 -12.82
C GLU A 80 -9.98 8.58 -13.89
N ARG A 81 -8.85 9.28 -14.03
CA ARG A 81 -7.74 8.84 -14.87
C ARG A 81 -7.13 7.53 -14.36
N ALA A 82 -6.88 7.44 -13.06
CA ALA A 82 -6.39 6.22 -12.44
C ALA A 82 -7.38 5.06 -12.58
N ARG A 83 -8.68 5.31 -12.37
CA ARG A 83 -9.75 4.34 -12.60
C ARG A 83 -9.72 3.78 -14.02
N THR A 84 -9.66 4.68 -15.01
CA THR A 84 -9.67 4.30 -16.43
C THR A 84 -8.46 3.46 -16.79
N ALA A 85 -7.27 3.83 -16.32
CA ALA A 85 -6.03 3.09 -16.56
C ALA A 85 -6.07 1.71 -15.90
N LEU A 86 -6.47 1.62 -14.63
CA LEU A 86 -6.60 0.35 -13.92
C LEU A 86 -7.65 -0.56 -14.56
N ARG A 87 -8.79 -0.01 -14.97
CA ARG A 87 -9.82 -0.78 -15.67
C ARG A 87 -9.26 -1.39 -16.96
N ALA A 88 -8.49 -0.63 -17.74
CA ALA A 88 -7.86 -1.13 -18.96
C ALA A 88 -6.83 -2.24 -18.71
N CYS A 89 -6.16 -2.24 -17.54
CA CYS A 89 -5.18 -3.26 -17.18
C CYS A 89 -5.77 -4.51 -16.55
N LEU A 90 -6.89 -4.38 -15.82
CA LEU A 90 -7.41 -5.43 -14.94
C LEU A 90 -8.68 -6.11 -15.47
N VAL A 91 -9.44 -5.45 -16.34
CA VAL A 91 -10.74 -5.94 -16.81
C VAL A 91 -10.59 -6.52 -18.21
N THR A 92 -10.83 -7.82 -18.32
CA THR A 92 -10.77 -8.59 -19.57
C THR A 92 -12.15 -8.72 -20.24
N ASP A 93 -13.24 -8.73 -19.47
CA ASP A 93 -14.62 -8.80 -19.96
C ASP A 93 -15.43 -7.52 -19.65
N ARG A 94 -16.37 -7.16 -20.53
CA ARG A 94 -17.29 -6.03 -20.29
C ARG A 94 -18.22 -6.27 -19.10
N ALA A 95 -18.61 -7.51 -18.83
CA ALA A 95 -19.49 -7.87 -17.71
C ALA A 95 -18.86 -7.52 -16.35
N ASP A 96 -17.54 -7.61 -16.25
CA ASP A 96 -16.78 -7.37 -15.02
C ASP A 96 -16.59 -5.89 -14.68
N ARG A 97 -17.02 -4.97 -15.56
CA ARG A 97 -16.82 -3.52 -15.38
C ARG A 97 -17.57 -2.99 -14.15
N ALA A 98 -18.78 -3.46 -13.90
CA ALA A 98 -19.57 -3.02 -12.75
C ALA A 98 -18.91 -3.46 -11.44
N THR A 99 -18.53 -4.74 -11.35
CA THR A 99 -17.80 -5.30 -10.20
C THR A 99 -16.48 -4.58 -9.93
N PHE A 100 -15.74 -4.24 -10.98
CA PHE A 100 -14.53 -3.43 -10.85
C PHE A 100 -14.84 -2.04 -10.26
N ASP A 101 -15.85 -1.35 -10.77
CA ASP A 101 -16.19 0.02 -10.36
C ASP A 101 -16.63 0.07 -8.89
N ASP A 102 -17.39 -0.93 -8.43
CA ASP A 102 -17.81 -1.07 -7.03
C ASP A 102 -16.62 -1.24 -6.09
N LEU A 103 -15.68 -2.13 -6.45
CA LEU A 103 -14.49 -2.41 -5.64
C LEU A 103 -13.43 -1.31 -5.73
N PHE A 104 -13.38 -0.57 -6.84
CA PHE A 104 -12.42 0.49 -7.07
C PHE A 104 -12.59 1.64 -6.07
N ALA A 105 -13.83 2.00 -5.71
CA ALA A 105 -14.08 3.08 -4.76
C ALA A 105 -13.45 2.81 -3.38
N GLU A 106 -13.54 1.57 -2.90
CA GLU A 106 -12.92 1.16 -1.64
C GLU A 106 -11.39 1.12 -1.75
N PHE A 107 -10.87 0.51 -2.82
CA PHE A 107 -9.43 0.47 -3.10
C PHE A 107 -8.82 1.87 -3.13
N TRP A 108 -9.44 2.81 -3.87
CA TRP A 108 -8.93 4.16 -4.02
C TRP A 108 -8.82 4.88 -2.69
N ARG A 109 -9.84 4.75 -1.83
CA ARG A 109 -9.83 5.35 -0.49
C ARG A 109 -8.67 4.85 0.38
N ARG A 110 -8.41 3.53 0.38
CA ARG A 110 -7.29 2.95 1.16
C ARG A 110 -5.94 3.33 0.58
N LEU A 111 -5.83 3.34 -0.75
CA LEU A 111 -4.62 3.73 -1.47
C LEU A 111 -4.21 5.16 -1.11
N THR A 112 -5.12 6.13 -1.28
CA THR A 112 -4.83 7.54 -1.01
C THR A 112 -4.59 7.81 0.47
N ALA A 113 -5.27 7.09 1.38
CA ALA A 113 -5.07 7.25 2.82
C ALA A 113 -3.64 6.93 3.29
N GLY A 114 -2.94 5.98 2.64
CA GLY A 114 -1.53 5.70 2.94
C GLY A 114 -0.52 6.43 2.06
N LEU A 115 -0.98 7.13 1.02
CA LEU A 115 -0.15 8.02 0.19
C LEU A 115 -0.12 9.46 0.71
N ASP A 116 -0.99 9.81 1.65
CA ASP A 116 -1.05 11.12 2.26
C ASP A 116 -0.41 11.12 3.66
N PRO A 117 0.92 11.28 3.76
CA PRO A 117 1.60 11.44 5.04
C PRO A 117 1.37 12.85 5.65
N GLY A 118 0.59 13.75 5.01
CA GLY A 118 0.49 15.16 5.40
C GLY A 118 -0.76 15.91 4.91
N GLY A 119 -1.96 15.31 5.02
CA GLY A 119 -3.22 15.97 4.67
C GLY A 119 -3.39 17.33 5.38
N PRO A 120 -4.19 18.27 4.83
CA PRO A 120 -3.92 19.72 4.81
C PRO A 120 -3.82 20.35 6.20
N ALA A 121 -2.63 20.32 6.78
CA ALA A 121 -2.29 20.96 8.04
C ALA A 121 -1.24 22.06 7.85
N GLU A 122 -1.41 22.92 6.84
CA GLU A 122 -0.70 24.21 6.80
C GLU A 122 -1.41 25.20 5.86
N ARG A 123 -2.53 25.75 6.34
CA ARG A 123 -3.01 27.08 5.91
C ARG A 123 -3.31 27.89 7.16
N ALA A 124 -2.28 28.53 7.70
CA ALA A 124 -2.36 29.60 8.67
C ALA A 124 -2.02 30.92 7.98
#